data_AF-A0A2N3AVN0-F1
#
_entry.id   AF-A0A2N3AVN0-F1
#
_cell.length_a   1.000
_cell.length_b   1.000
_cell.length_c   1.000
_cell.angle_alpha   90.00
_cell.angle_beta   90.00
_cell.angle_gamma   90.00
#
_symmetry.space_group_name_H-M   'P 1'
#
loop_
_entity.id
_entity.type
_entity.pdbx_description
1 polymer ?
#
loop_
_entity_poly.entity_id
_entity_poly.type
_entity_poly.pdbx_seq_one_letter_code
_entity_poly.pdbx_strand_id
1 'polypeptide(L)'
;MPVLPPRQSETMVLAVICLAVFMADLDSSIVNISLPTIADAFHVDLGVVSWVVMAYLLVVTGLMLAFGRLGDMLGLCRVFTGGLILFTAGSFFCALSGSIGVLIASRVVQGIGGAAILAIAPALLAASLPAERRGRALGIMMTVVSFAIAAGPILGGFLTEYAGWPWIFIINVPV
;
A
#
# COMPACT_ATOMS: atom_id res chain seq x y z
N MET A 1 10.40 -19.57 19.58
CA MET A 1 9.30 -18.98 18.78
C MET A 1 8.06 -19.81 19.04
N PRO A 2 6.88 -19.23 19.33
CA PRO A 2 5.68 -20.04 19.53
C PRO A 2 5.29 -20.66 18.19
N VAL A 3 5.18 -22.00 18.18
CA VAL A 3 4.75 -22.79 17.02
C VAL A 3 3.27 -22.52 16.83
N LEU A 4 2.92 -21.74 15.81
CA LEU A 4 1.52 -21.50 15.46
C LEU A 4 0.86 -22.81 15.00
N PRO A 5 -0.40 -23.09 15.36
CA PRO A 5 -1.08 -24.32 14.94
C PRO A 5 -1.18 -24.40 13.40
N PRO A 6 -1.07 -25.61 12.81
CA PRO A 6 -0.44 -25.81 11.49
C PRO A 6 -1.30 -25.50 10.24
N ARG A 7 -2.53 -24.98 10.37
CA ARG A 7 -3.41 -24.73 9.21
C ARG A 7 -4.18 -23.41 9.26
N GLN A 8 -4.73 -23.01 10.42
CA GLN A 8 -5.45 -21.74 10.53
C GLN A 8 -4.51 -20.53 10.54
N SER A 9 -3.30 -20.67 11.10
CA SER A 9 -2.35 -19.56 11.14
C SER A 9 -1.73 -19.24 9.77
N GLU A 10 -1.44 -20.26 8.96
CA GLU A 10 -0.88 -20.08 7.61
C GLU A 10 -1.83 -19.31 6.70
N THR A 11 -3.11 -19.67 6.70
CA THR A 11 -4.16 -18.98 5.91
C THR A 11 -4.35 -17.55 6.38
N MET A 12 -4.31 -17.31 7.70
CA MET A 12 -4.42 -15.97 8.26
C MET A 12 -3.22 -15.10 7.90
N VAL A 13 -2.00 -15.63 7.96
CA VAL A 13 -0.79 -14.91 7.53
C VAL A 13 -0.84 -14.58 6.05
N LEU A 14 -1.22 -15.53 5.19
CA LEU A 14 -1.42 -15.28 3.76
C LEU A 14 -2.46 -14.17 3.54
N ALA A 15 -3.62 -14.25 4.20
CA ALA A 15 -4.69 -13.26 4.07
C ALA A 15 -4.24 -11.86 4.48
N VAL A 16 -3.56 -11.72 5.63
CA VAL A 16 -3.07 -10.41 6.11
C VAL A 16 -2.03 -9.82 5.16
N ILE A 17 -1.06 -10.62 4.70
CA ILE A 17 -0.04 -10.16 3.77
C ILE A 17 -0.67 -9.77 2.43
N CYS A 18 -1.55 -10.61 1.89
CA CYS A 18 -2.24 -10.32 0.63
C CYS A 18 -3.14 -9.09 0.75
N LEU A 19 -3.81 -8.88 1.87
CA LEU A 19 -4.65 -7.70 2.08
C LEU A 19 -3.82 -6.41 2.14
N ALA A 20 -2.69 -6.42 2.84
CA ALA A 20 -1.80 -5.26 2.90
C ALA A 20 -1.21 -4.91 1.52
N VAL A 21 -0.77 -5.92 0.77
CA VAL A 21 -0.26 -5.74 -0.60
C VAL A 21 -1.38 -5.25 -1.53
N PHE A 22 -2.56 -5.86 -1.46
CA PHE A 22 -3.74 -5.44 -2.20
C PHE A 22 -4.03 -3.96 -1.99
N MET A 23 -4.05 -3.50 -0.74
CA MET A 23 -4.34 -2.10 -0.43
C MET A 23 -3.25 -1.15 -0.92
N ALA A 24 -1.96 -1.52 -0.79
CA ALA A 24 -0.86 -0.72 -1.30
C ALA A 24 -0.88 -0.55 -2.84
N ASP A 25 -1.19 -1.62 -3.57
CA ASP A 25 -1.28 -1.58 -5.04
C ASP A 25 -2.59 -0.94 -5.53
N LEU A 26 -3.69 -1.15 -4.80
CA LEU A 26 -4.98 -0.51 -5.07
C LEU A 26 -4.87 1.02 -4.92
N ASP A 27 -4.24 1.50 -3.85
CA ASP A 27 -3.99 2.93 -3.60
C ASP A 27 -3.24 3.58 -4.77
N SER A 28 -2.13 2.97 -5.20
CA SER A 28 -1.36 3.44 -6.36
C SER A 28 -2.23 3.58 -7.62
N SER A 29 -3.10 2.60 -7.87
CA SER A 29 -3.96 2.60 -9.04
C SER A 29 -5.10 3.62 -8.95
N ILE A 30 -5.81 3.68 -7.81
CA ILE A 30 -6.97 4.57 -7.62
C ILE A 30 -6.57 6.05 -7.72
N VAL A 31 -5.46 6.45 -7.11
CA VAL A 31 -5.06 7.87 -7.04
C VAL A 31 -4.84 8.44 -8.45
N ASN A 32 -4.32 7.66 -9.38
CA ASN A 32 -4.09 8.08 -10.76
C ASN A 32 -5.38 8.52 -11.48
N ILE A 33 -6.49 7.78 -11.28
CA ILE A 33 -7.79 8.12 -11.87
C ILE A 33 -8.41 9.36 -11.22
N SER A 34 -8.05 9.62 -9.97
CA SER A 34 -8.61 10.72 -9.18
C SER A 34 -7.85 12.03 -9.34
N LEU A 35 -6.70 12.03 -10.04
CA LEU A 35 -5.83 13.21 -10.19
C LEU A 35 -6.55 14.45 -10.75
N PRO A 36 -7.39 14.36 -11.80
CA PRO A 36 -8.12 15.54 -12.30
C PRO A 36 -9.04 16.14 -11.23
N THR A 37 -9.79 15.30 -10.52
CA THR A 37 -10.68 15.74 -9.43
C THR A 37 -9.91 16.37 -8.27
N ILE A 38 -8.72 15.85 -7.93
CA ILE A 38 -7.86 16.43 -6.90
C ILE A 38 -7.30 17.79 -7.36
N ALA A 39 -6.91 17.92 -8.63
CA ALA A 39 -6.45 19.19 -9.21
C ALA A 39 -7.54 20.27 -9.13
N ASP A 40 -8.76 19.92 -9.53
CA ASP A 40 -9.92 20.81 -9.47
C ASP A 40 -10.23 21.20 -8.02
N ALA A 41 -10.20 20.26 -7.07
CA ALA A 41 -10.47 20.52 -5.66
C ALA A 41 -9.48 21.52 -5.03
N PHE A 42 -8.19 21.43 -5.41
CA PHE A 42 -7.15 22.33 -4.92
C PHE A 42 -6.87 23.54 -5.83
N HIS A 43 -7.57 23.66 -6.96
CA HIS A 43 -7.38 24.72 -7.96
C HIS A 43 -5.92 24.83 -8.45
N VAL A 44 -5.31 23.68 -8.75
CA VAL A 44 -3.93 23.58 -9.24
C VAL A 44 -3.86 22.94 -10.62
N ASP A 45 -2.78 23.19 -11.35
CA ASP A 45 -2.55 22.55 -12.64
C ASP A 45 -2.17 21.06 -12.50
N LEU A 46 -2.28 20.33 -13.62
CA LEU A 46 -1.96 18.91 -13.68
C LEU A 46 -0.49 18.60 -13.39
N GLY A 47 0.44 19.53 -13.64
CA GLY A 47 1.85 19.37 -13.33
C GLY A 47 2.11 19.34 -11.83
N VAL A 48 1.46 20.23 -11.08
CA VAL A 48 1.54 20.27 -9.61
C VAL A 48 0.87 19.05 -8.99
N VAL A 49 -0.35 18.69 -9.41
CA VAL A 49 -1.07 17.55 -8.82
C VAL A 49 -0.38 16.21 -9.10
N SER A 50 0.34 16.08 -10.22
CA SER A 50 1.08 14.85 -10.57
C SER A 50 2.09 14.44 -9.50
N TRP A 51 2.58 15.39 -8.69
CA TRP A 51 3.46 15.11 -7.56
C TRP A 51 2.81 14.25 -6.47
N VAL A 52 1.47 14.21 -6.37
CA VAL A 52 0.76 13.32 -5.45
C VAL A 52 1.08 11.85 -5.73
N VAL A 53 1.15 11.48 -7.01
CA VAL A 53 1.54 10.11 -7.43
C VAL A 53 3.06 9.96 -7.44
N MET A 54 3.78 10.94 -8.00
CA MET A 54 5.24 10.84 -8.15
C MET A 54 5.97 10.78 -6.82
N ALA A 55 5.57 11.57 -5.82
CA ALA A 55 6.21 11.56 -4.50
C ALA A 55 6.09 10.17 -3.84
N TYR A 56 4.92 9.54 -3.93
CA TYR A 56 4.72 8.18 -3.43
C TYR A 56 5.61 7.18 -4.17
N LEU A 57 5.59 7.17 -5.50
CA LEU A 57 6.37 6.22 -6.30
C LEU A 57 7.88 6.38 -6.11
N LEU A 58 8.39 7.62 -6.04
CA LEU A 58 9.80 7.91 -5.79
C LEU A 58 10.25 7.36 -4.43
N VAL A 59 9.44 7.55 -3.39
CA VAL A 59 9.75 7.04 -2.05
C VAL A 59 9.67 5.53 -2.01
N VAL A 60 8.61 4.94 -2.57
CA VAL A 60 8.45 3.48 -2.64
C VAL A 60 9.65 2.85 -3.33
N THR A 61 9.95 3.28 -4.55
CA THR A 61 11.06 2.72 -5.34
C THR A 61 12.43 3.00 -4.72
N GLY A 62 12.65 4.19 -4.20
CA GLY A 62 13.93 4.59 -3.59
C GLY A 62 14.23 3.88 -2.27
N LEU A 63 13.21 3.55 -1.48
CA LEU A 63 13.38 2.94 -0.16
C LEU A 63 13.14 1.42 -0.14
N MET A 64 12.60 0.83 -1.20
CA MET A 64 12.28 -0.61 -1.25
C MET A 64 13.49 -1.49 -0.90
N LEU A 65 14.65 -1.20 -1.48
CA LEU A 65 15.90 -1.93 -1.19
C LEU A 65 16.39 -1.71 0.25
N ALA A 66 16.24 -0.48 0.77
CA ALA A 66 16.63 -0.15 2.14
C ALA A 66 15.76 -0.90 3.15
N PHE A 67 14.45 -0.97 2.93
CA PHE A 67 13.54 -1.73 3.78
C PHE A 67 13.76 -3.23 3.69
N GLY A 68 14.13 -3.77 2.53
CA GLY A 68 14.56 -5.18 2.41
C GLY A 68 15.71 -5.49 3.38
N ARG A 69 16.78 -4.68 3.37
CA ARG A 69 17.89 -4.81 4.32
C ARG A 69 17.47 -4.58 5.77
N LEU A 70 16.59 -3.61 6.02
CA LEU A 70 16.08 -3.34 7.36
C LEU A 70 15.31 -4.55 7.90
N GLY A 71 14.58 -5.26 7.04
CA GLY A 71 13.90 -6.51 7.35
C GLY A 71 14.85 -7.62 7.77
N ASP A 72 15.98 -7.77 7.07
CA ASP A 72 17.02 -8.74 7.43
C ASP A 72 17.67 -8.42 8.79
N MET A 73 17.81 -7.13 9.13
CA MET A 73 18.44 -6.67 10.37
C MET A 73 17.51 -6.70 11.59
N LEU A 74 16.29 -6.17 11.45
CA LEU A 74 15.35 -5.96 12.56
C LEU A 74 14.28 -7.06 12.68
N GLY A 75 14.14 -7.88 11.63
CA GLY A 75 13.15 -8.93 11.49
C GLY A 75 11.96 -8.52 10.61
N LEU A 76 11.60 -9.40 9.67
CA LEU A 76 10.56 -9.19 8.66
C LEU A 76 9.22 -8.74 9.27
N CYS A 77 8.71 -9.45 10.27
CA CYS A 77 7.40 -9.14 10.86
C CYS A 77 7.36 -7.72 11.48
N ARG A 78 8.42 -7.28 12.16
CA ARG A 78 8.48 -5.95 12.77
C ARG A 78 8.46 -4.83 11.73
N VAL A 79 9.26 -4.99 10.66
CA VAL A 79 9.33 -3.99 9.58
C VAL A 79 8.03 -3.96 8.79
N PHE A 80 7.42 -5.12 8.52
CA PHE A 80 6.13 -5.21 7.86
C PHE A 80 5.02 -4.50 8.65
N THR A 81 4.88 -4.81 9.95
CA THR A 81 3.85 -4.19 10.80
C THR A 81 4.09 -2.68 10.97
N GLY A 82 5.35 -2.24 11.14
CA GLY A 82 5.67 -0.82 11.18
C GLY A 82 5.34 -0.10 9.88
N GLY A 83 5.63 -0.74 8.74
CA GLY A 83 5.26 -0.27 7.41
C GLY A 83 3.75 -0.12 7.24
N LEU A 84 2.98 -1.11 7.71
CA LEU A 84 1.53 -1.08 7.68
C LEU A 84 0.96 0.09 8.49
N ILE A 85 1.41 0.28 9.72
CA ILE A 85 1.00 1.41 10.57
C ILE A 85 1.30 2.75 9.87
N LEU A 86 2.48 2.88 9.27
CA LEU A 86 2.90 4.11 8.61
C LEU A 86 2.11 4.37 7.32
N PHE A 87 1.80 3.33 6.56
CA PHE A 87 0.94 3.40 5.37
C PHE A 87 -0.47 3.85 5.75
N THR A 88 -1.07 3.22 6.75
CA THR A 88 -2.41 3.56 7.26
C THR A 88 -2.46 4.99 7.79
N ALA A 89 -1.48 5.41 8.59
CA ALA A 89 -1.38 6.79 9.10
C ALA A 89 -1.19 7.81 7.97
N GLY A 90 -0.32 7.51 7.00
CA GLY A 90 -0.11 8.33 5.82
C GLY A 90 -1.39 8.49 4.99
N SER A 91 -2.16 7.42 4.82
CA SER A 91 -3.45 7.46 4.12
C SER A 91 -4.47 8.32 4.86
N PHE A 92 -4.56 8.19 6.18
CA PHE A 92 -5.41 9.04 7.01
C PHE A 92 -5.06 10.53 6.85
N PHE A 93 -3.76 10.89 6.85
CA PHE A 93 -3.35 12.27 6.62
C PHE A 93 -3.60 12.76 5.19
N CYS A 94 -3.52 11.89 4.19
CA CYS A 94 -3.91 12.23 2.82
C CYS A 94 -5.41 12.60 2.76
N ALA A 95 -6.28 11.83 3.42
CA ALA A 95 -7.71 12.11 3.47
C ALA A 95 -8.06 13.43 4.17
N LEU A 96 -7.26 13.85 5.17
CA LEU A 96 -7.46 15.10 5.91
C LEU A 96 -6.77 16.31 5.29
N SER A 97 -6.13 16.15 4.14
CA SER A 97 -5.30 17.21 3.57
C SER A 97 -6.13 18.42 3.11
N GLY A 98 -5.80 19.60 3.67
CA GLY A 98 -6.44 20.88 3.32
C GLY A 98 -5.69 21.67 2.23
N SER A 99 -4.54 21.18 1.77
CA SER A 99 -3.78 21.79 0.67
C SER A 99 -2.97 20.74 -0.09
N ILE A 100 -2.63 21.05 -1.35
CA ILE A 100 -1.85 20.15 -2.20
C ILE A 100 -0.46 19.82 -1.60
N GLY A 101 0.17 20.77 -0.92
CA GLY A 101 1.47 20.56 -0.28
C GLY A 101 1.38 19.57 0.89
N VAL A 102 0.32 19.66 1.70
CA VAL A 102 0.06 18.70 2.78
C VAL A 102 -0.25 17.31 2.22
N LEU A 103 -1.00 17.24 1.13
CA LEU A 103 -1.27 15.97 0.45
C LEU A 103 0.02 15.31 -0.05
N ILE A 104 0.88 16.06 -0.76
CA ILE A 104 2.17 15.54 -1.26
C ILE A 104 3.07 15.09 -0.10
N ALA A 105 3.17 15.86 0.99
CA ALA A 105 3.93 15.47 2.17
C ALA A 105 3.37 14.19 2.83
N SER A 106 2.05 14.07 2.89
CA SER A 106 1.38 12.87 3.42
C SER A 106 1.61 11.65 2.53
N ARG A 107 1.68 11.84 1.21
CA ARG A 107 2.05 10.79 0.24
C ARG A 107 3.48 10.32 0.41
N VAL A 108 4.42 11.20 0.78
CA VAL A 108 5.79 10.78 1.14
C VAL A 108 5.74 9.86 2.34
N VAL A 109 5.04 10.23 3.42
CA VAL A 109 4.89 9.40 4.63
C VAL A 109 4.25 8.05 4.29
N GLN A 110 3.15 8.06 3.53
CA GLN A 110 2.47 6.85 3.08
C GLN A 110 3.38 5.98 2.21
N GLY A 111 4.20 6.59 1.35
CA GLY A 111 5.17 5.91 0.49
C GLY A 111 6.26 5.19 1.28
N ILE A 112 6.70 5.73 2.42
CA ILE A 112 7.64 5.02 3.31
C ILE A 112 7.00 3.73 3.84
N GLY A 113 5.73 3.78 4.24
CA GLY A 113 4.97 2.60 4.65
C GLY A 113 4.78 1.60 3.53
N GLY A 114 4.39 2.08 2.34
CA GLY A 114 4.24 1.26 1.13
C GLY A 114 5.55 0.56 0.72
N ALA A 115 6.68 1.26 0.81
CA ALA A 115 8.00 0.69 0.54
C ALA A 115 8.29 -0.50 1.45
N ALA A 116 8.01 -0.37 2.75
CA ALA A 116 8.20 -1.43 3.73
C ALA A 116 7.28 -2.63 3.47
N ILE A 117 6.00 -2.41 3.18
CA ILE A 117 5.05 -3.49 2.85
C ILE A 117 5.53 -4.26 1.63
N LEU A 118 5.78 -3.56 0.51
CA LEU A 118 6.11 -4.17 -0.78
C LEU A 118 7.49 -4.86 -0.77
N ALA A 119 8.46 -4.32 -0.02
CA ALA A 119 9.76 -4.95 0.14
C ALA A 119 9.70 -6.24 0.98
N ILE A 120 8.91 -6.24 2.06
CA ILE A 120 8.94 -7.31 3.06
C ILE A 120 7.92 -8.41 2.77
N ALA A 121 6.77 -8.10 2.17
CA ALA A 121 5.68 -9.06 1.96
C ALA A 121 6.10 -10.39 1.30
N PRO A 122 6.89 -10.41 0.20
CA PRO A 122 7.28 -11.67 -0.44
C PRO A 122 8.16 -12.52 0.48
N ALA A 123 9.11 -11.89 1.17
CA ALA A 123 10.04 -12.55 2.07
C ALA A 123 9.32 -13.09 3.32
N LEU A 124 8.43 -12.29 3.91
CA LEU A 124 7.64 -12.68 5.08
C LEU A 124 6.70 -13.84 4.75
N LEU A 125 6.07 -13.81 3.57
CA LEU A 125 5.19 -14.88 3.12
C LEU A 125 5.97 -16.19 2.90
N ALA A 126 7.13 -16.12 2.24
CA ALA A 126 7.98 -17.28 2.01
C ALA A 126 8.54 -17.87 3.32
N ALA A 127 8.91 -17.01 4.28
CA ALA A 127 9.42 -17.43 5.59
C ALA A 127 8.34 -18.07 6.47
N SER A 128 7.08 -17.72 6.27
CA SER A 128 5.94 -18.19 7.09
C SER A 128 5.35 -19.52 6.61
N LEU A 129 5.79 -20.04 5.46
CA LEU A 129 5.23 -21.23 4.83
C LEU A 129 6.27 -22.33 4.57
N PRO A 130 5.86 -23.62 4.59
CA PRO A 130 6.68 -24.74 4.14
C PRO A 130 7.16 -24.53 2.70
N ALA A 131 8.37 -25.04 2.38
CA ALA A 131 9.03 -24.83 1.11
C ALA A 131 8.16 -25.23 -0.10
N GLU A 132 7.37 -26.29 0.04
CA GLU A 132 6.49 -26.86 -0.98
C GLU A 132 5.31 -25.93 -1.33
N ARG A 133 4.96 -25.00 -0.43
CA ARG A 133 3.81 -24.09 -0.59
C ARG A 133 4.21 -22.67 -0.99
N ARG A 134 5.50 -22.31 -0.89
CA ARG A 134 5.99 -20.94 -1.16
C ARG A 134 5.63 -20.46 -2.56
N GLY A 135 5.88 -21.28 -3.58
CA GLY A 135 5.57 -20.92 -4.97
C GLY A 135 4.09 -20.62 -5.20
N ARG A 136 3.20 -21.46 -4.64
CA ARG A 136 1.74 -21.25 -4.70
C ARG A 136 1.32 -19.96 -3.99
N ALA A 137 1.86 -19.71 -2.80
CA ALA A 137 1.53 -18.51 -2.03
C ALA A 137 1.99 -17.22 -2.72
N LEU A 138 3.20 -17.20 -3.28
CA LEU A 138 3.70 -16.10 -4.09
C LEU A 138 2.85 -15.91 -5.36
N GLY A 139 2.42 -16.99 -6.00
CA GLY A 139 1.49 -16.93 -7.14
C GLY A 139 0.13 -16.31 -6.77
N ILE A 140 -0.43 -16.66 -5.61
CA ILE A 140 -1.66 -16.05 -5.08
C ILE A 140 -1.44 -14.56 -4.83
N MET A 141 -0.33 -14.18 -4.18
CA MET A 141 0.01 -12.79 -3.94
C MET A 141 0.08 -11.99 -5.25
N MET A 142 0.76 -12.49 -6.28
CA MET A 142 0.81 -11.79 -7.58
C MET A 142 -0.55 -11.71 -8.30
N THR A 143 -1.43 -12.70 -8.08
CA THR A 143 -2.81 -12.65 -8.57
C THR A 143 -3.59 -11.53 -7.88
N VAL A 144 -3.41 -11.38 -6.57
CA VAL A 144 -3.99 -10.30 -5.77
C VAL A 144 -3.48 -8.93 -6.22
N VAL A 145 -2.17 -8.79 -6.47
CA VAL A 145 -1.56 -7.56 -7.02
C VAL A 145 -2.22 -7.19 -8.35
N SER A 146 -2.32 -8.15 -9.27
CA SER A 146 -2.92 -7.93 -10.59
C SER A 146 -4.39 -7.52 -10.48
N PHE A 147 -5.12 -8.14 -9.56
CA PHE A 147 -6.50 -7.79 -9.28
C PHE A 147 -6.65 -6.39 -8.66
N ALA A 148 -5.77 -6.00 -7.73
CA ALA A 148 -5.75 -4.66 -7.13
C ALA A 148 -5.58 -3.58 -8.20
N ILE A 149 -4.60 -3.76 -9.09
CA ILE A 149 -4.32 -2.83 -10.19
C ILE A 149 -5.52 -2.71 -11.13
N ALA A 150 -6.14 -3.84 -11.50
CA ALA A 150 -7.30 -3.87 -12.39
C ALA A 150 -8.57 -3.29 -11.75
N ALA A 151 -8.76 -3.50 -10.44
CA ALA A 151 -9.89 -2.97 -9.69
C ALA A 151 -9.79 -1.46 -9.46
N GLY A 152 -8.56 -0.92 -9.44
CA GLY A 152 -8.27 0.48 -9.13
C GLY A 152 -9.08 1.48 -9.95
N PRO A 153 -9.14 1.41 -11.30
CA PRO A 153 -9.92 2.39 -12.06
C PRO A 153 -11.41 2.36 -11.79
N ILE A 154 -11.98 1.17 -11.61
CA ILE A 154 -13.40 0.98 -11.34
C ILE A 154 -13.76 1.54 -9.96
N LEU A 155 -13.02 1.13 -8.93
CA LEU A 155 -13.25 1.59 -7.56
C LEU A 155 -12.91 3.07 -7.40
N GLY A 156 -11.84 3.54 -8.04
CA GLY A 156 -11.41 4.93 -7.96
C GLY A 156 -12.37 5.90 -8.62
N GLY A 157 -12.88 5.56 -9.80
CA GLY A 157 -13.93 6.34 -10.46
C GLY A 157 -15.19 6.41 -9.59
N PHE A 158 -15.67 5.26 -9.11
CA PHE A 158 -16.85 5.18 -8.26
C PHE A 158 -16.69 5.97 -6.95
N LEU A 159 -15.59 5.80 -6.22
CA LEU A 159 -15.36 6.53 -4.96
C LEU A 159 -15.24 8.03 -5.20
N THR A 160 -14.53 8.42 -6.25
CA THR A 160 -14.32 9.85 -6.57
C THR A 160 -15.62 10.53 -6.96
N GLU A 161 -16.46 9.86 -7.75
CA GLU A 161 -17.76 10.39 -8.22
C GLU A 161 -18.79 10.51 -7.09
N TYR A 162 -18.94 9.46 -6.26
CA TYR A 162 -20.05 9.38 -5.29
C TYR A 162 -19.69 9.78 -3.86
N ALA A 163 -18.44 9.56 -3.44
CA ALA A 163 -17.99 9.83 -2.07
C ALA A 163 -17.03 11.04 -1.98
N GLY A 164 -16.36 11.37 -3.09
CA GLY A 164 -15.35 12.41 -3.18
C GLY A 164 -13.93 11.85 -3.03
N TRP A 165 -12.95 12.56 -3.56
CA TRP A 165 -11.56 12.11 -3.61
C TRP A 165 -10.94 11.74 -2.26
N PRO A 166 -11.28 12.31 -1.08
CA PRO A 166 -10.67 11.88 0.19
C PRO A 166 -10.92 10.40 0.52
N TRP A 167 -12.04 9.83 0.06
CA TRP A 167 -12.40 8.44 0.31
C TRP A 167 -11.47 7.43 -0.33
N ILE A 168 -10.75 7.83 -1.38
CA ILE A 168 -9.75 6.97 -2.01
C ILE A 168 -8.57 6.65 -1.08
N PHE A 169 -8.34 7.50 -0.08
CA PHE A 169 -7.34 7.28 0.96
C PHE A 169 -7.96 6.62 2.20
N ILE A 170 -9.19 6.99 2.56
CA ILE A 170 -9.89 6.42 3.73
C ILE A 170 -10.06 4.89 3.60
N ILE A 171 -10.25 4.35 2.40
CA ILE A 171 -10.41 2.91 2.17
C ILE A 171 -9.22 2.07 2.68
N ASN A 172 -8.05 2.67 2.84
CA ASN A 172 -6.85 2.01 3.35
C ASN A 172 -6.75 2.01 4.88
N VAL A 173 -7.54 2.81 5.59
CA VAL A 173 -7.46 2.98 7.05
C VAL A 173 -7.97 1.78 7.87
N PRO A 174 -8.92 0.95 7.40
CA PRO A 174 -9.38 -0.23 8.15
C PRO A 174 -8.34 -1.36 8.31
N VAL A 175 -7.13 -1.21 7.75
CA VAL A 175 -6.09 -2.24 7.67
C VAL A 175 -5.17 -2.23 8.88
#